data_AF-A0A524D0A7-F1
#
_entry.id   AF-A0A524D0A7-F1
#
_cell.length_a   1.000
_cell.length_b   1.000
_cell.length_c   1.000
_cell.angle_alpha   90.00
_cell.angle_beta   90.00
_cell.angle_gamma   90.00
#
_symmetry.space_group_name_H-M   'P 1'
#
loop_
_entity.id
_entity.type
_entity.pdbx_description
1 polymer ?
#
loop_
_entity_poly.entity_id
_entity_poly.type
_entity_poly.pdbx_seq_one_letter_code
_entity_poly.pdbx_strand_id
1 'polypeptide(L)'
;MSYENEGNDEEEKEIKRPSIPPPKIQAPKIRPPPSPPPRRTPESDMTPSQPSSAPPKPPSSIPTPSTPQTEQYSPPPPQPEMTPTTSIPSESQYNNLEAQLEQKDAKIQELQNQNSNLNSLLLEKDNNIQQLNNKVTSFQNQLQEYETRVNQLNEQKASLESQIPQLKSNIQQLEQQNANLKQQISPLQSKIEQLSEEISYKNKRIEELKEPKAVMPSSLAQGKTSQESEDYSSSSLGMGTSSSSSGVSGTSFTDTKRRVCPNCGASGAAIKEVEDKNKIISYIPKPTYAKKNVCTKCGFEF
;
A
#
# COMPACT_ATOMS: atom_id res chain seq x y z
N MET A 1 -7.08 -42.98 40.89
CA MET A 1 -7.46 -42.16 39.73
C MET A 1 -6.20 -41.92 38.93
N SER A 2 -6.04 -42.76 37.92
CA SER A 2 -4.93 -42.80 36.97
C SER A 2 -5.07 -41.66 35.97
N TYR A 3 -3.97 -41.01 35.61
CA TYR A 3 -3.72 -40.56 34.23
C TYR A 3 -2.23 -40.66 33.97
N GLU A 4 -1.89 -41.63 33.14
CA GLU A 4 -0.56 -41.86 32.57
C GLU A 4 -0.33 -40.83 31.46
N ASN A 5 0.86 -40.22 31.47
CA ASN A 5 1.38 -39.42 30.36
C ASN A 5 2.02 -40.39 29.36
N GLU A 6 1.31 -40.72 28.30
CA GLU A 6 1.89 -41.37 27.13
C GLU A 6 2.42 -40.30 26.18
N GLY A 7 3.70 -40.43 25.84
CA GLY A 7 4.39 -39.60 24.87
C GLY A 7 3.82 -39.82 23.47
N ASN A 8 3.68 -38.72 22.73
CA ASN A 8 3.39 -38.76 21.30
C ASN A 8 4.62 -38.20 20.58
N ASP A 9 5.54 -39.10 20.27
CA ASP A 9 6.59 -38.92 19.27
C ASP A 9 5.93 -38.89 17.88
N GLU A 10 5.48 -37.72 17.42
CA GLU A 10 5.06 -37.54 16.03
C GLU A 10 6.23 -37.01 15.20
N GLU A 11 6.87 -37.99 14.56
CA GLU A 11 7.79 -37.94 13.43
C GLU A 11 7.45 -36.82 12.43
N GLU A 12 8.26 -35.76 12.41
CA GLU A 12 8.20 -34.64 11.45
C GLU A 12 8.55 -35.17 10.03
N LYS A 13 7.54 -35.66 9.31
CA LYS A 13 7.68 -35.97 7.87
C LYS A 13 7.82 -34.68 7.08
N GLU A 14 9.05 -34.39 6.67
CA GLU A 14 9.41 -33.35 5.74
C GLU A 14 8.71 -33.56 4.38
N ILE A 15 7.55 -32.92 4.19
CA ILE A 15 6.83 -32.90 2.92
C ILE A 15 7.62 -32.01 1.94
N LYS A 16 8.48 -32.64 1.12
CA LYS A 16 9.06 -32.00 -0.07
C LYS A 16 7.94 -31.55 -1.01
N ARG A 17 7.61 -30.26 -0.98
CA ARG A 17 6.73 -29.63 -1.99
C ARG A 17 7.41 -29.72 -3.36
N PRO A 18 6.73 -30.20 -4.41
CA PRO A 18 7.27 -30.12 -5.76
C PRO A 18 7.38 -28.66 -6.20
N SER A 19 8.57 -28.28 -6.64
CA SER A 19 8.87 -26.93 -7.16
C SER A 19 8.21 -26.77 -8.53
N ILE A 20 7.04 -26.13 -8.56
CA ILE A 20 6.37 -25.75 -9.82
C ILE A 20 7.09 -24.51 -10.37
N PRO A 21 7.67 -24.55 -11.59
CA PRO A 21 8.27 -23.37 -12.19
C PRO A 21 7.19 -22.31 -12.48
N PRO A 22 7.49 -21.00 -12.32
CA PRO A 22 6.51 -19.95 -12.54
C PRO A 22 6.03 -19.95 -14.01
N PRO A 23 4.74 -19.68 -14.27
CA PRO A 23 4.22 -19.63 -15.62
C PRO A 23 4.89 -18.49 -16.41
N LYS A 24 5.35 -18.79 -17.63
CA LYS A 24 5.88 -17.79 -18.56
C LYS A 24 4.74 -16.87 -19.02
N ILE A 25 4.63 -15.71 -18.41
CA ILE A 25 3.74 -14.63 -18.84
C ILE A 25 4.31 -14.04 -20.13
N GLN A 26 3.69 -14.33 -21.28
CA GLN A 26 3.99 -13.61 -22.52
C GLN A 26 3.33 -12.23 -22.46
N ALA A 27 4.11 -11.18 -22.76
CA ALA A 27 3.61 -9.82 -22.85
C ALA A 27 2.50 -9.71 -23.92
N PRO A 28 1.36 -9.05 -23.64
CA PRO A 28 0.30 -8.90 -24.61
C PRO A 28 0.78 -8.03 -25.79
N LYS A 29 0.58 -8.53 -27.02
CA LYS A 29 0.79 -7.74 -28.24
C LYS A 29 -0.23 -6.60 -28.27
N ILE A 30 0.24 -5.39 -27.97
CA ILE A 30 -0.51 -4.15 -28.13
C ILE A 30 -0.73 -3.94 -29.64
N ARG A 31 -1.98 -4.08 -30.12
CA ARG A 31 -2.34 -3.59 -31.45
C ARG A 31 -2.46 -2.07 -31.40
N PRO A 32 -1.94 -1.34 -32.39
CA PRO A 32 -2.11 0.11 -32.45
C PRO A 32 -3.60 0.45 -32.59
N PRO A 33 -4.06 1.59 -32.03
CA PRO A 33 -5.45 2.01 -32.12
C PRO A 33 -5.83 2.30 -33.58
N PRO A 34 -7.09 2.06 -33.99
CA PRO A 34 -7.56 2.41 -35.31
C PRO A 34 -7.52 3.93 -35.53
N SER A 35 -7.09 4.33 -36.73
CA SER A 35 -6.96 5.73 -37.14
C SER A 35 -8.29 6.49 -37.01
N PRO A 36 -8.28 7.75 -36.55
CA PRO A 36 -9.49 8.56 -36.44
C PRO A 36 -10.07 8.86 -37.84
N PRO A 37 -11.41 8.94 -37.98
CA PRO A 37 -12.05 9.28 -39.25
C PRO A 37 -11.72 10.72 -39.68
N PRO A 38 -11.76 11.01 -40.99
CA PRO A 38 -11.37 12.32 -41.51
C PRO A 38 -12.28 13.44 -40.99
N ARG A 39 -11.62 14.54 -40.61
CA ARG A 39 -12.22 15.75 -40.03
C ARG A 39 -13.06 16.47 -41.10
N ARG A 40 -14.39 16.50 -40.94
CA ARG A 40 -15.27 17.37 -41.75
C ARG A 40 -15.05 18.82 -41.33
N THR A 41 -14.87 19.69 -42.31
CA THR A 41 -14.84 21.16 -42.15
C THR A 41 -16.23 21.69 -41.74
N PRO A 42 -16.30 22.84 -41.06
CA PRO A 42 -17.56 23.41 -40.63
C PRO A 42 -18.18 24.25 -41.76
N GLU A 43 -19.38 23.88 -42.21
CA GLU A 43 -20.26 24.77 -42.97
C GLU A 43 -21.12 25.60 -42.01
N SER A 44 -21.20 26.87 -42.33
CA SER A 44 -21.92 27.94 -41.66
C SER A 44 -23.40 28.00 -42.07
N ASP A 45 -24.20 28.55 -41.16
CA ASP A 45 -25.54 29.13 -41.32
C ASP A 45 -26.74 28.20 -41.56
N MET A 46 -27.70 28.21 -40.61
CA MET A 46 -29.05 28.77 -40.80
C MET A 46 -29.95 28.51 -39.56
N THR A 47 -30.35 29.62 -38.91
CA THR A 47 -31.63 29.96 -38.22
C THR A 47 -32.36 28.99 -37.25
N PRO A 48 -32.95 29.51 -36.15
CA PRO A 48 -33.65 28.71 -35.13
C PRO A 48 -35.15 28.52 -35.46
N SER A 49 -35.68 27.31 -35.25
CA SER A 49 -37.11 27.02 -35.29
C SER A 49 -37.52 26.06 -34.17
N GLN A 50 -38.28 26.64 -33.23
CA GLN A 50 -39.31 26.11 -32.30
C GLN A 50 -39.17 24.77 -31.54
N PRO A 51 -39.77 24.69 -30.32
CA PRO A 51 -39.62 23.55 -29.41
C PRO A 51 -40.56 22.37 -29.71
N SER A 52 -40.06 21.22 -29.25
CA SER A 52 -40.51 19.83 -29.43
C SER A 52 -41.93 19.51 -28.97
N SER A 53 -42.67 18.79 -29.82
CA SER A 53 -43.94 18.12 -29.53
C SER A 53 -43.72 16.74 -28.84
N ALA A 54 -44.65 16.43 -27.93
CA ALA A 54 -44.70 15.30 -27.01
C ALA A 54 -44.78 13.89 -27.67
N PRO A 55 -44.47 12.80 -26.93
CA PRO A 55 -44.40 11.43 -27.47
C PRO A 55 -45.78 10.81 -27.78
N PRO A 56 -45.86 9.85 -28.72
CA PRO A 56 -47.13 9.25 -29.11
C PRO A 56 -47.70 8.31 -28.03
N LYS A 57 -49.02 8.40 -27.81
CA LYS A 57 -49.84 7.53 -26.95
C LYS A 57 -50.18 6.20 -27.65
N PRO A 58 -50.47 5.13 -26.90
CA PRO A 58 -50.87 3.83 -27.46
C PRO A 58 -52.28 3.87 -28.08
N PRO A 59 -52.59 3.00 -29.05
CA PRO A 59 -53.91 2.94 -29.65
C PRO A 59 -54.94 2.35 -28.67
N SER A 60 -55.98 3.12 -28.38
CA SER A 60 -57.22 2.67 -27.74
C SER A 60 -58.31 2.44 -28.79
N SER A 61 -59.17 1.45 -28.51
CA SER A 61 -60.57 1.27 -28.98
C SER A 61 -60.80 0.05 -29.89
N ILE A 62 -61.30 -1.01 -29.26
CA ILE A 62 -62.07 -2.09 -29.87
C ILE A 62 -63.44 -1.53 -30.28
N PRO A 63 -63.98 -1.78 -31.49
CA PRO A 63 -65.38 -1.46 -31.78
C PRO A 63 -66.31 -2.55 -31.23
N THR A 64 -67.34 -2.13 -30.51
CA THR A 64 -68.51 -2.93 -30.08
C THR A 64 -69.41 -3.31 -31.27
N PRO A 65 -70.19 -4.41 -31.18
CA PRO A 65 -71.09 -4.82 -32.25
C PRO A 65 -72.39 -4.00 -32.23
N SER A 66 -72.75 -3.42 -33.37
CA SER A 66 -74.03 -2.74 -33.58
C SER A 66 -75.15 -3.74 -33.87
N THR A 67 -76.29 -3.52 -33.21
CA THR A 67 -77.58 -4.22 -33.30
C THR A 67 -78.16 -4.20 -34.74
N PRO A 68 -78.94 -5.21 -35.17
CA PRO A 68 -79.51 -5.24 -36.52
C PRO A 68 -80.70 -4.28 -36.65
N GLN A 69 -80.69 -3.41 -37.67
CA GLN A 69 -81.88 -2.70 -38.11
C GLN A 69 -82.64 -3.55 -39.13
N THR A 70 -83.94 -3.75 -38.89
CA THR A 70 -84.90 -4.29 -39.85
C THR A 70 -85.14 -3.30 -40.98
N GLU A 71 -84.55 -3.55 -42.15
CA GLU A 71 -84.91 -2.85 -43.38
C GLU A 71 -86.11 -3.52 -44.06
N GLN A 72 -87.02 -2.66 -44.56
CA GLN A 72 -88.23 -3.05 -45.28
C GLN A 72 -87.89 -3.69 -46.64
N TYR A 73 -88.53 -4.83 -46.91
CA TYR A 73 -88.56 -5.50 -48.20
C TYR A 73 -89.14 -4.60 -49.30
N SER A 74 -88.35 -4.31 -50.33
CA SER A 74 -88.84 -3.93 -51.66
C SER A 74 -88.70 -5.14 -52.60
N PRO A 75 -89.64 -5.37 -53.53
CA PRO A 75 -89.59 -6.54 -54.42
C PRO A 75 -88.38 -6.45 -55.35
N PRO A 76 -87.71 -7.59 -55.65
CA PRO A 76 -86.50 -7.61 -56.45
C PRO A 76 -86.83 -7.22 -57.90
N PRO A 77 -85.95 -6.46 -58.58
CA PRO A 77 -86.07 -6.24 -60.02
C PRO A 77 -85.91 -7.58 -60.76
N PRO A 78 -86.56 -7.76 -61.92
CA PRO A 78 -86.53 -9.02 -62.68
C PRO A 78 -85.08 -9.39 -63.00
N GLN A 79 -84.70 -10.62 -62.62
CA GLN A 79 -83.37 -11.15 -62.86
C GLN A 79 -83.12 -11.22 -64.37
N PRO A 80 -81.98 -10.70 -64.87
CA PRO A 80 -81.50 -11.14 -66.18
C PRO A 80 -81.24 -12.64 -66.07
N GLU A 81 -81.81 -13.41 -67.00
CA GLU A 81 -81.62 -14.85 -67.12
C GLU A 81 -80.13 -15.19 -66.97
N MET A 82 -79.77 -15.75 -65.83
CA MET A 82 -78.49 -16.42 -65.66
C MET A 82 -78.58 -17.71 -66.48
N THR A 83 -78.16 -17.62 -67.74
CA THR A 83 -77.68 -18.81 -68.43
C THR A 83 -76.57 -19.41 -67.55
N PRO A 84 -76.64 -20.70 -67.16
CA PRO A 84 -75.51 -21.35 -66.54
C PRO A 84 -74.52 -21.62 -67.66
N THR A 85 -73.73 -20.60 -68.03
CA THR A 85 -72.48 -20.86 -68.71
C THR A 85 -71.54 -21.42 -67.65
N THR A 86 -71.75 -22.68 -67.28
CA THR A 86 -70.77 -23.46 -66.53
C THR A 86 -69.61 -23.67 -67.48
N SER A 87 -68.74 -22.67 -67.64
CA SER A 87 -67.38 -22.92 -68.10
C SER A 87 -66.70 -23.66 -66.97
N ILE A 88 -66.85 -24.98 -66.94
CA ILE A 88 -66.05 -25.87 -66.11
C ILE A 88 -64.60 -25.48 -66.45
N PRO A 89 -63.81 -24.94 -65.49
CA PRO A 89 -62.41 -24.65 -65.75
C PRO A 89 -61.78 -25.93 -66.29
N SER A 90 -61.07 -25.85 -67.41
CA SER A 90 -60.45 -27.04 -67.99
C SER A 90 -59.55 -27.68 -66.93
N GLU A 91 -59.48 -29.01 -66.91
CA GLU A 91 -58.68 -29.78 -65.94
C GLU A 91 -57.23 -29.27 -65.83
N SER A 92 -56.69 -28.74 -66.93
CA SER A 92 -55.40 -28.05 -67.00
C SER A 92 -55.29 -26.79 -66.14
N GLN A 93 -56.35 -25.98 -66.05
CA GLN A 93 -56.37 -24.75 -65.23
C GLN A 93 -56.39 -25.10 -63.74
N TYR A 94 -57.14 -26.12 -63.34
CA TYR A 94 -57.12 -26.64 -61.96
C TYR A 94 -55.72 -27.14 -61.59
N ASN A 95 -55.13 -27.99 -62.42
CA ASN A 95 -53.78 -28.51 -62.17
C ASN A 95 -52.72 -27.39 -62.08
N ASN A 96 -52.87 -26.32 -62.86
CA ASN A 96 -51.98 -25.16 -62.77
C ASN A 96 -52.16 -24.37 -61.47
N LEU A 97 -53.41 -24.16 -61.04
CA LEU A 97 -53.73 -23.46 -59.80
C LEU A 97 -53.24 -24.25 -58.57
N GLU A 98 -53.39 -25.58 -58.60
CA GLU A 98 -52.88 -26.51 -57.60
C GLU A 98 -51.36 -26.40 -57.45
N ALA A 99 -50.62 -26.43 -58.56
CA ALA A 99 -49.16 -26.28 -58.56
C ALA A 99 -48.72 -24.89 -58.04
N GLN A 100 -49.46 -23.83 -58.35
CA GLN A 100 -49.19 -22.49 -57.79
C GLN A 100 -49.46 -22.41 -56.29
N LEU A 101 -50.50 -23.09 -55.79
CA LEU A 101 -50.77 -23.17 -54.35
C LEU A 101 -49.64 -23.90 -53.63
N GLU A 102 -49.23 -25.05 -54.14
CA GLU A 102 -48.13 -25.83 -53.57
C GLU A 102 -46.81 -25.03 -53.55
N GLN A 103 -46.52 -24.28 -54.61
CA GLN A 103 -45.37 -23.37 -54.65
C GLN A 103 -45.46 -22.26 -53.60
N LYS A 104 -46.64 -21.66 -53.43
CA LYS A 104 -46.86 -20.61 -52.42
C LYS A 104 -46.77 -21.15 -51.01
N ASP A 105 -47.27 -22.35 -50.75
CA ASP A 105 -47.15 -23.03 -49.45
C ASP A 105 -45.70 -23.33 -49.10
N ALA A 106 -44.92 -23.84 -50.07
CA ALA A 106 -43.49 -24.01 -49.91
C ALA A 106 -42.78 -22.68 -49.57
N LYS A 107 -43.18 -21.59 -50.24
CA LYS A 107 -42.61 -20.26 -49.97
C LYS A 107 -43.00 -19.72 -48.59
N ILE A 108 -44.22 -19.95 -48.15
CA ILE A 108 -44.70 -19.58 -46.82
C ILE A 108 -43.88 -20.32 -45.75
N GLN A 109 -43.67 -21.64 -45.92
CA GLN A 109 -42.84 -22.42 -44.99
C GLN A 109 -41.39 -21.91 -44.94
N GLU A 110 -40.80 -21.58 -46.09
CA GLU A 110 -39.45 -21.00 -46.14
C GLU A 110 -39.38 -19.67 -45.37
N LEU A 111 -40.33 -18.76 -45.62
CA LEU A 111 -40.40 -17.47 -44.94
C LEU A 111 -40.65 -17.62 -43.43
N GLN A 112 -41.47 -18.59 -43.01
CA GLN A 112 -41.69 -18.91 -41.60
C GLN A 112 -40.39 -19.38 -40.93
N ASN A 113 -39.63 -20.25 -41.58
CA ASN A 113 -38.33 -20.71 -41.08
C ASN A 113 -37.33 -19.56 -40.99
N GLN A 114 -37.27 -18.69 -42.01
CA GLN A 114 -36.42 -17.50 -41.98
C GLN A 114 -36.79 -16.56 -40.83
N ASN A 115 -38.09 -16.30 -40.61
CA ASN A 115 -38.56 -15.48 -39.49
C ASN A 115 -38.21 -16.09 -38.13
N SER A 116 -38.32 -17.41 -37.99
CA SER A 116 -37.92 -18.11 -36.76
C SER A 116 -36.42 -17.91 -36.47
N ASN A 117 -35.57 -18.12 -37.49
CA ASN A 117 -34.13 -17.92 -37.36
C ASN A 117 -33.75 -16.48 -37.03
N LEU A 118 -34.39 -15.50 -37.68
CA LEU A 118 -34.16 -14.08 -37.42
C LEU A 118 -34.58 -13.71 -35.99
N ASN A 119 -35.69 -14.23 -35.49
CA ASN A 119 -36.13 -14.00 -34.11
C ASN A 119 -35.14 -14.59 -33.09
N SER A 120 -34.61 -15.80 -33.34
CA SER A 120 -33.57 -16.38 -32.49
C SER A 120 -32.30 -15.54 -32.47
N LEU A 121 -31.87 -15.04 -33.63
CA LEU A 121 -30.69 -14.16 -33.74
C LEU A 121 -30.92 -12.83 -33.02
N LEU A 122 -32.10 -12.23 -33.15
CA LEU A 122 -32.47 -11.01 -32.43
C LEU A 122 -32.37 -11.20 -30.93
N LEU A 123 -32.94 -12.29 -30.41
CA LEU A 123 -32.88 -12.61 -28.98
C LEU A 123 -31.44 -12.81 -28.50
N GLU A 124 -30.59 -13.47 -29.29
CA GLU A 124 -29.17 -13.62 -28.99
C GLU A 124 -28.44 -12.26 -28.93
N LYS A 125 -28.72 -11.37 -29.90
CA LYS A 125 -28.13 -10.03 -29.93
C LYS A 125 -28.60 -9.18 -28.76
N ASP A 126 -29.88 -9.24 -28.39
CA ASP A 126 -30.41 -8.53 -27.22
C ASP A 126 -29.74 -8.99 -25.93
N ASN A 127 -29.56 -10.29 -25.75
CA ASN A 127 -28.83 -10.83 -24.60
C ASN A 127 -27.37 -10.34 -24.57
N ASN A 128 -26.70 -10.34 -25.72
CA ASN A 128 -25.33 -9.82 -25.83
C ASN A 128 -25.25 -8.32 -25.50
N ILE A 129 -26.21 -7.52 -25.98
CA ILE A 129 -26.30 -6.09 -25.66
C ILE A 129 -26.49 -5.88 -24.16
N GLN A 130 -27.37 -6.64 -23.51
CA GLN A 130 -27.57 -6.57 -22.06
C GLN A 130 -26.29 -6.90 -21.29
N GLN A 131 -25.57 -7.96 -21.68
CA GLN A 131 -24.30 -8.32 -21.05
C GLN A 131 -23.23 -7.23 -21.22
N LEU A 132 -23.13 -6.64 -22.42
CA LEU A 132 -22.20 -5.55 -22.68
C LEU A 132 -22.55 -4.30 -21.87
N ASN A 133 -23.84 -3.94 -21.76
CA ASN A 133 -24.28 -2.83 -20.94
C ASN A 133 -23.90 -3.04 -19.46
N ASN A 134 -24.10 -4.25 -18.93
CA ASN A 134 -23.70 -4.58 -17.55
C ASN A 134 -22.17 -4.42 -17.35
N LYS A 135 -21.36 -4.84 -18.33
CA LYS A 135 -19.90 -4.64 -18.28
C LYS A 135 -19.52 -3.16 -18.34
N VAL A 136 -20.18 -2.37 -19.18
CA VAL A 136 -19.95 -0.91 -19.27
C VAL A 136 -20.25 -0.25 -17.93
N THR A 137 -21.40 -0.56 -17.30
CA THR A 137 -21.74 -0.03 -15.98
C THR A 137 -20.72 -0.46 -14.92
N SER A 138 -20.28 -1.72 -14.94
CA SER A 138 -19.25 -2.20 -14.02
C SER A 138 -17.93 -1.44 -14.16
N PHE A 139 -17.47 -1.21 -15.40
CA PHE A 139 -16.26 -0.43 -15.65
C PHE A 139 -16.40 1.03 -15.28
N GLN A 140 -17.56 1.65 -15.48
CA GLN A 140 -17.83 3.02 -15.04
C GLN A 140 -17.71 3.15 -13.51
N ASN A 141 -18.28 2.21 -12.77
CA ASN A 141 -18.18 2.19 -11.30
C ASN A 141 -16.72 2.02 -10.84
N GLN A 142 -15.97 1.12 -11.46
CA GLN A 142 -14.54 0.92 -11.14
C GLN A 142 -13.72 2.19 -11.43
N LEU A 143 -14.01 2.89 -12.53
CA LEU A 143 -13.31 4.11 -12.90
C LEU A 143 -13.55 5.21 -11.85
N GLN A 144 -14.79 5.36 -11.38
CA GLN A 144 -15.14 6.31 -10.33
C GLN A 144 -14.45 5.97 -8.99
N GLU A 145 -14.35 4.67 -8.65
CA GLU A 145 -13.64 4.21 -7.45
C GLU A 145 -12.14 4.54 -7.55
N TYR A 146 -11.51 4.26 -8.68
CA TYR A 146 -10.10 4.59 -8.91
C TYR A 146 -9.84 6.09 -8.88
N GLU A 147 -10.72 6.91 -9.47
CA GLU A 147 -10.60 8.37 -9.42
C GLU A 147 -10.65 8.89 -7.98
N THR A 148 -11.60 8.38 -7.18
CA THR A 148 -11.70 8.69 -5.74
C THR A 148 -10.42 8.32 -4.99
N ARG A 149 -9.88 7.12 -5.26
CA ARG A 149 -8.65 6.64 -4.62
C ARG A 149 -7.43 7.47 -5.02
N VAL A 150 -7.33 7.90 -6.28
CA VAL A 150 -6.26 8.77 -6.76
C VAL A 150 -6.32 10.12 -6.04
N ASN A 151 -7.51 10.70 -5.88
CA ASN A 151 -7.68 11.96 -5.16
C ASN A 151 -7.24 11.85 -3.69
N GLN A 152 -7.66 10.80 -2.98
CA GLN A 152 -7.23 10.54 -1.60
C GLN A 152 -5.72 10.39 -1.47
N LEU A 153 -5.08 9.66 -2.39
CA LEU A 153 -3.62 9.50 -2.39
C LEU A 153 -2.90 10.82 -2.66
N ASN A 154 -3.43 11.66 -3.55
CA ASN A 154 -2.88 12.99 -3.81
C ASN A 154 -2.97 13.91 -2.59
N GLU A 155 -4.09 13.89 -1.86
CA GLU A 155 -4.25 14.64 -0.61
C GLU A 155 -3.27 14.18 0.48
N GLN A 156 -3.12 12.86 0.64
CA GLN A 156 -2.14 12.29 1.58
C GLN A 156 -0.71 12.69 1.21
N LYS A 157 -0.36 12.63 -0.08
CA LYS A 157 0.94 13.06 -0.58
C LYS A 157 1.19 14.54 -0.27
N ALA A 158 0.23 15.42 -0.56
CA ALA A 158 0.35 16.84 -0.27
C ALA A 158 0.51 17.13 1.24
N SER A 159 -0.22 16.39 2.08
CA SER A 159 -0.09 16.48 3.54
C SER A 159 1.31 16.09 4.02
N LEU A 160 1.84 14.97 3.53
CA LEU A 160 3.20 14.51 3.87
C LEU A 160 4.27 15.47 3.36
N GLU A 161 4.14 15.98 2.13
CA GLU A 161 5.05 16.97 1.56
C GLU A 161 5.08 18.26 2.38
N SER A 162 3.95 18.68 2.96
CA SER A 162 3.86 19.83 3.87
C SER A 162 4.51 19.58 5.24
N GLN A 163 4.49 18.35 5.75
CA GLN A 163 5.10 18.00 7.05
C GLN A 163 6.62 17.92 7.01
N ILE A 164 7.22 17.53 5.87
CA ILE A 164 8.68 17.41 5.70
C ILE A 164 9.44 18.70 6.09
N PRO A 165 9.11 19.90 5.57
CA PRO A 165 9.84 21.12 5.92
C PRO A 165 9.66 21.49 7.41
N GLN A 166 8.48 21.24 8.00
CA GLN A 166 8.25 21.49 9.42
C GLN A 166 9.14 20.61 10.29
N LEU A 167 9.20 19.30 10.01
CA LEU A 167 10.07 18.37 10.71
C LEU A 167 11.55 18.73 10.53
N LYS A 168 11.96 19.14 9.32
CA LYS A 168 13.32 19.60 9.05
C LYS A 168 13.69 20.85 9.86
N SER A 169 12.78 21.81 9.97
CA SER A 169 12.96 22.99 10.81
C SER A 169 13.08 22.62 12.29
N ASN A 170 12.25 21.71 12.78
CA ASN A 170 12.30 21.25 14.17
C ASN A 170 13.62 20.55 14.49
N ILE A 171 14.14 19.72 13.58
CA ILE A 171 15.45 19.09 13.73
C ILE A 171 16.55 20.15 13.83
N GLN A 172 16.56 21.15 12.94
CA GLN A 172 17.55 22.23 12.98
C GLN A 172 17.50 23.03 14.30
N GLN A 173 16.31 23.31 14.82
CA GLN A 173 16.15 23.98 16.11
C GLN A 173 16.70 23.14 17.27
N LEU A 174 16.37 21.84 17.30
CA LEU A 174 16.87 20.91 18.31
C LEU A 174 18.39 20.75 18.25
N GLU A 175 18.97 20.70 17.05
CA GLU A 175 20.42 20.67 16.86
C GLU A 175 21.11 21.92 17.41
N GLN A 176 20.55 23.10 17.18
CA GLN A 176 21.06 24.36 17.73
C GLN A 176 20.96 24.39 19.26
N GLN A 177 19.83 23.96 19.83
CA GLN A 177 19.67 23.86 21.28
C GLN A 177 20.69 22.88 21.89
N ASN A 178 20.90 21.72 21.26
CA ASN A 178 21.87 20.74 21.71
C ASN A 178 23.31 21.28 21.67
N ALA A 179 23.67 22.00 20.60
CA ALA A 179 24.96 22.66 20.48
C ALA A 179 25.16 23.72 21.58
N ASN A 180 24.14 24.53 21.85
CA ASN A 180 24.17 25.54 22.91
C ASN A 180 24.36 24.90 24.29
N LEU A 181 23.56 23.88 24.62
CA LEU A 181 23.70 23.14 25.87
C LEU A 181 25.09 22.52 26.03
N LYS A 182 25.64 21.91 24.97
CA LYS A 182 27.02 21.39 24.98
C LYS A 182 28.06 22.47 25.26
N GLN A 183 27.89 23.67 24.70
CA GLN A 183 28.79 24.80 24.98
C GLN A 183 28.70 25.26 26.43
N GLN A 184 27.55 25.14 27.10
CA GLN A 184 27.39 25.48 28.51
C GLN A 184 28.00 24.45 29.47
N ILE A 185 28.14 23.19 29.07
CA ILE A 185 28.66 22.12 29.95
C ILE A 185 30.10 22.40 30.39
N SER A 186 31.00 22.74 29.46
CA SER A 186 32.42 22.96 29.75
C SER A 186 32.69 24.08 30.78
N PRO A 187 32.13 25.30 30.65
CA PRO A 187 32.34 26.34 31.65
C PRO A 187 31.72 26.00 33.00
N LEU A 188 30.58 25.29 33.03
CA LEU A 188 30.00 24.82 34.28
C LEU A 188 30.89 23.76 34.97
N GLN A 189 31.47 22.83 34.20
CA GLN A 189 32.44 21.86 34.72
C GLN A 189 33.68 22.56 35.30
N SER A 190 34.24 23.54 34.58
CA SER A 190 35.36 24.34 35.08
C SER A 190 34.99 25.10 36.36
N LYS A 191 33.77 25.63 36.45
CA LYS A 191 33.31 26.33 37.66
C LYS A 191 33.18 25.37 38.85
N ILE A 192 32.73 24.13 38.61
CA ILE A 192 32.66 23.09 39.64
C ILE A 192 34.07 22.74 40.16
N GLU A 193 35.04 22.58 39.26
CA GLU A 193 36.44 22.31 39.64
C GLU A 193 37.02 23.44 40.49
N GLN A 194 36.86 24.70 40.06
CA GLN A 194 37.33 25.87 40.82
C GLN A 194 36.72 25.94 42.24
N LEU A 195 35.40 25.73 42.35
CA LEU A 195 34.72 25.75 43.64
C LEU A 195 35.17 24.57 44.53
N SER A 196 35.44 23.40 43.93
CA SER A 196 35.96 22.23 44.64
C SER A 196 37.35 22.51 45.23
N GLU A 197 38.25 23.12 44.46
CA GLU A 197 39.57 23.55 44.93
C GLU A 197 39.47 24.59 46.06
N GLU A 198 38.59 25.58 45.92
CA GLU A 198 38.36 26.61 46.95
C GLU A 198 37.86 25.99 48.27
N ILE A 199 36.93 25.02 48.19
CA ILE A 199 36.44 24.27 49.34
C ILE A 199 37.59 23.48 50.00
N SER A 200 38.42 22.79 49.20
CA SER A 200 39.58 22.05 49.70
C SER A 200 40.56 22.97 50.46
N TYR A 201 40.87 24.12 49.88
CA TYR A 201 41.72 25.14 50.52
C TYR A 201 41.14 25.65 51.83
N LYS A 202 39.85 26.02 51.85
CA LYS A 202 39.17 26.50 53.07
C LYS A 202 39.14 25.42 54.15
N ASN A 203 38.93 24.15 53.79
CA ASN A 203 38.95 23.04 54.75
C ASN A 203 40.33 22.87 55.39
N LYS A 204 41.42 22.89 54.61
CA LYS A 204 42.79 22.85 55.15
C LYS A 204 43.03 24.02 56.11
N ARG A 205 42.58 25.22 55.74
CA ARG A 205 42.73 26.41 56.60
C ARG A 205 41.95 26.28 57.91
N ILE A 206 40.76 25.70 57.88
CA ILE A 206 39.98 25.42 59.09
C ILE A 206 40.72 24.41 59.98
N GLU A 207 41.33 23.38 59.39
CA GLU A 207 42.08 22.35 60.11
C GLU A 207 43.34 22.93 60.78
N GLU A 208 44.12 23.73 60.06
CA GLU A 208 45.26 24.50 60.61
C GLU A 208 44.86 25.42 61.77
N LEU A 209 43.68 26.05 61.69
CA LEU A 209 43.19 26.95 62.74
C LEU A 209 42.62 26.19 63.96
N LYS A 210 42.22 24.93 63.78
CA LYS A 210 41.76 24.06 64.86
C LYS A 210 42.91 23.38 65.60
N GLU A 211 44.06 23.17 64.95
CA GLU A 211 45.26 22.72 65.64
C GLU A 211 45.70 23.79 66.67
N PRO A 212 45.89 23.43 67.95
CA PRO A 212 46.35 24.38 68.94
C PRO A 212 47.76 24.82 68.58
N LYS A 213 47.92 26.08 68.16
CA LYS A 213 49.24 26.70 68.05
C LYS A 213 49.92 26.62 69.42
N ALA A 214 50.88 25.71 69.56
CA ALA A 214 51.82 25.71 70.67
C ALA A 214 52.71 26.97 70.57
N VAL A 215 52.16 28.13 70.93
CA VAL A 215 52.94 29.35 71.13
C VAL A 215 53.46 29.31 72.57
N MET A 216 54.54 28.56 72.75
CA MET A 216 55.50 28.81 73.82
C MET A 216 56.89 28.62 73.22
N PRO A 217 57.64 29.69 72.91
CA PRO A 217 59.06 29.53 72.66
C PRO A 217 59.71 29.12 73.99
N SER A 218 60.19 27.88 74.04
CA SER A 218 61.09 27.36 75.07
C SER A 218 62.47 28.02 74.96
N SER A 219 62.53 29.35 75.06
CA SER A 219 63.76 30.14 74.98
C SER A 219 64.30 30.54 76.35
N LEU A 220 63.90 29.86 77.44
CA LEU A 220 64.41 30.12 78.79
C LEU A 220 65.07 28.93 79.49
N ALA A 221 65.33 27.83 78.78
CA ALA A 221 66.09 26.71 79.33
C ALA A 221 67.17 26.26 78.34
N GLN A 222 68.42 26.47 78.76
CA GLN A 222 69.68 25.96 78.19
C GLN A 222 70.17 26.76 76.96
N GLY A 223 71.28 27.48 77.02
CA GLY A 223 72.52 27.14 77.72
C GLY A 223 73.54 26.75 76.66
N LYS A 224 74.33 27.75 76.22
CA LYS A 224 75.48 27.62 75.34
C LYS A 224 76.34 26.41 75.69
N THR A 225 76.57 25.49 74.74
CA THR A 225 77.88 24.84 74.58
C THR A 225 78.10 24.51 73.10
N SER A 226 79.35 24.70 72.70
CA SER A 226 79.84 24.78 71.33
C SER A 226 80.19 23.42 70.72
N GLN A 227 80.49 23.49 69.42
CA GLN A 227 81.43 22.66 68.64
C GLN A 227 80.93 21.37 67.95
N GLU A 228 80.81 21.52 66.62
CA GLU A 228 81.69 20.92 65.61
C GLU A 228 81.61 19.39 65.39
N SER A 229 81.16 18.99 64.19
CA SER A 229 81.86 18.03 63.33
C SER A 229 81.15 17.89 61.98
N GLU A 230 81.93 18.05 60.93
CA GLU A 230 81.68 17.53 59.59
C GLU A 230 81.67 15.99 59.66
N ASP A 231 80.85 15.32 58.86
CA ASP A 231 81.33 14.34 57.88
C ASP A 231 80.22 13.57 57.15
N TYR A 232 80.56 13.17 55.92
CA TYR A 232 80.08 12.00 55.17
C TYR A 232 78.67 12.06 54.53
N SER A 233 78.52 12.30 53.23
CA SER A 233 78.80 11.44 52.05
C SER A 233 77.57 10.66 51.54
N SER A 234 77.44 10.67 50.20
CA SER A 234 76.89 9.60 49.35
C SER A 234 75.35 9.44 49.41
N SER A 235 74.56 9.26 48.36
CA SER A 235 74.73 8.71 46.99
C SER A 235 73.39 8.94 46.28
N SER A 236 73.33 9.38 45.02
CA SER A 236 73.27 8.53 43.82
C SER A 236 72.23 7.40 43.86
N LEU A 237 71.08 7.58 43.18
CA LEU A 237 70.26 6.60 42.43
C LEU A 237 69.29 7.44 41.55
N GLY A 238 69.10 7.27 40.23
CA GLY A 238 69.43 6.18 39.32
C GLY A 238 68.24 5.24 39.09
N MET A 239 67.56 5.41 37.94
CA MET A 239 66.50 4.54 37.34
C MET A 239 65.18 4.38 38.12
N GLY A 240 64.02 4.17 37.51
CA GLY A 240 63.66 3.80 36.14
C GLY A 240 62.50 2.80 36.16
N THR A 241 61.59 2.88 35.17
CA THR A 241 60.56 1.87 34.81
C THR A 241 59.42 1.73 35.84
N SER A 242 58.16 1.40 35.53
CA SER A 242 57.57 0.68 34.40
C SER A 242 56.06 0.91 34.40
N SER A 243 55.48 0.98 33.19
CA SER A 243 54.17 0.47 32.76
C SER A 243 53.08 0.15 33.80
N SER A 244 51.89 0.72 33.60
CA SER A 244 50.66 -0.08 33.59
C SER A 244 49.51 0.69 32.94
N SER A 245 48.99 0.08 31.88
CA SER A 245 47.66 0.23 31.31
C SER A 245 46.56 0.44 32.35
N SER A 246 45.56 1.28 32.03
CA SER A 246 44.18 0.83 31.81
C SER A 246 43.30 2.03 31.48
N GLY A 247 42.78 2.04 30.26
CA GLY A 247 41.62 2.85 29.93
C GLY A 247 40.39 2.26 30.62
N VAL A 248 39.56 3.13 31.20
CA VAL A 248 38.19 2.77 31.58
C VAL A 248 37.27 3.84 31.03
N SER A 249 36.59 3.44 29.96
CA SER A 249 35.34 4.03 29.49
C SER A 249 34.24 3.72 30.50
N GLY A 250 33.50 4.74 30.91
CA GLY A 250 32.26 4.60 31.66
C GLY A 250 31.10 5.19 30.87
N THR A 251 30.58 4.45 29.89
CA THR A 251 29.22 4.67 29.38
C THR A 251 28.42 3.42 29.66
N SER A 252 27.45 3.60 30.56
CA SER A 252 26.38 2.67 30.88
C SER A 252 25.73 2.14 29.60
N PHE A 253 25.71 0.83 29.42
CA PHE A 253 24.85 0.19 28.44
C PHE A 253 24.36 -1.16 28.95
N THR A 254 23.09 -1.38 28.69
CA THR A 254 22.21 -2.41 29.20
C THR A 254 22.66 -3.84 28.87
N ASP A 255 22.47 -4.69 29.86
CA ASP A 255 22.47 -6.15 29.89
C ASP A 255 22.15 -6.84 28.54
N THR A 256 23.19 -7.10 27.75
CA THR A 256 23.12 -7.98 26.56
C THR A 256 24.28 -8.96 26.62
N LYS A 257 23.95 -10.24 26.82
CA LYS A 257 24.84 -11.40 26.70
C LYS A 257 25.89 -11.15 25.60
N ARG A 258 27.18 -11.13 25.96
CA ARG A 258 28.32 -10.80 25.10
C ARG A 258 28.31 -11.67 23.83
N ARG A 259 27.69 -11.18 22.75
CA ARG A 259 27.65 -11.87 21.46
C ARG A 259 29.06 -11.86 20.85
N VAL A 260 29.43 -12.94 20.16
CA VAL A 260 30.72 -13.10 19.48
C VAL A 260 30.43 -13.54 18.04
N CYS A 261 31.08 -12.89 17.07
CA CYS A 261 30.97 -13.29 15.67
C CYS A 261 31.66 -14.63 15.46
N PRO A 262 30.97 -15.65 14.94
CA PRO A 262 31.55 -16.99 14.73
C PRO A 262 32.60 -17.03 13.61
N ASN A 263 32.64 -16.01 12.73
CA ASN A 263 33.60 -15.97 11.62
C ASN A 263 34.93 -15.28 11.98
N CYS A 264 34.92 -14.24 12.82
CA CYS A 264 36.14 -13.46 13.12
C CYS A 264 36.42 -13.24 14.61
N GLY A 265 35.59 -13.78 15.51
CA GLY A 265 35.75 -13.64 16.96
C GLY A 265 35.49 -12.24 17.52
N ALA A 266 35.09 -11.27 16.69
CA ALA A 266 34.76 -9.92 17.16
C ALA A 266 33.54 -9.96 18.09
N SER A 267 33.59 -9.25 19.22
CA SER A 267 32.55 -9.27 20.24
C SER A 267 32.13 -7.86 20.67
N GLY A 268 30.98 -7.75 21.34
CA GLY A 268 30.46 -6.48 21.85
C GLY A 268 30.03 -5.52 20.74
N ALA A 269 30.54 -4.28 20.76
CA ALA A 269 30.14 -3.19 19.85
C ALA A 269 30.37 -3.47 18.35
N ALA A 270 31.13 -4.52 18.01
CA ALA A 270 31.35 -4.94 16.64
C ALA A 270 30.16 -5.69 16.02
N ILE A 271 29.16 -6.09 16.81
CA ILE A 271 27.98 -6.83 16.37
C ILE A 271 26.77 -5.91 16.42
N LYS A 272 26.11 -5.73 15.27
CA LYS A 272 24.89 -4.93 15.14
C LYS A 272 23.70 -5.83 14.87
N GLU A 273 22.58 -5.55 15.53
CA GLU A 273 21.30 -6.21 15.25
C GLU A 273 20.61 -5.46 14.10
N VAL A 274 20.27 -6.17 13.03
CA VAL A 274 19.65 -5.63 11.81
C VAL A 274 18.40 -6.47 11.48
N GLU A 275 17.35 -5.82 10.96
CA GLU A 275 16.14 -6.50 10.52
C GLU A 275 16.39 -7.31 9.23
N ASP A 276 16.01 -8.59 9.25
CA ASP A 276 16.05 -9.49 8.11
C ASP A 276 14.77 -9.34 7.27
N LYS A 277 14.87 -8.53 6.22
CA LYS A 277 13.75 -8.24 5.31
C LYS A 277 13.24 -9.48 4.56
N ASN A 278 14.00 -10.57 4.55
CA ASN A 278 13.61 -11.82 3.91
C ASN A 278 12.79 -12.73 4.84
N LYS A 279 12.72 -12.43 6.14
CA LYS A 279 11.99 -13.25 7.12
C LYS A 279 11.03 -12.41 7.94
N ILE A 280 9.75 -12.45 7.56
CA ILE A 280 8.67 -11.69 8.20
C ILE A 280 8.02 -12.54 9.29
N ILE A 281 7.85 -11.96 10.49
CA ILE A 281 7.24 -12.61 11.66
C ILE A 281 5.72 -12.38 11.66
N SER A 282 5.25 -11.17 11.40
CA SER A 282 3.83 -10.83 11.34
C SER A 282 3.57 -9.67 10.38
N TYR A 283 2.37 -9.62 9.79
CA TYR A 283 1.99 -8.61 8.78
C TYR A 283 1.02 -7.53 9.29
N ILE A 284 0.50 -7.63 10.52
CA ILE A 284 -0.57 -6.76 11.03
C ILE A 284 -0.20 -6.21 12.41
N PRO A 285 -0.33 -4.89 12.66
CA PRO A 285 -0.77 -3.82 11.75
C PRO A 285 0.31 -3.27 10.80
N LYS A 286 1.58 -3.66 10.97
CA LYS A 286 2.70 -3.40 10.04
C LYS A 286 3.59 -4.65 9.95
N PRO A 287 4.30 -4.89 8.83
CA PRO A 287 5.23 -6.01 8.73
C PRO A 287 6.34 -5.88 9.77
N THR A 288 6.45 -6.87 10.66
CA THR A 288 7.55 -7.01 11.61
C THR A 288 8.53 -8.06 11.10
N TYR A 289 9.80 -7.69 10.98
CA TYR A 289 10.85 -8.57 10.46
C TYR A 289 11.59 -9.26 11.59
N ALA A 290 12.13 -10.45 11.32
CA ALA A 290 13.04 -11.11 12.23
C ALA A 290 14.33 -10.30 12.38
N LYS A 291 14.99 -10.42 13.54
CA LYS A 291 16.26 -9.75 13.78
C LYS A 291 17.42 -10.72 13.54
N LYS A 292 18.48 -10.25 12.87
CA LYS A 292 19.74 -10.98 12.64
C LYS A 292 20.93 -10.14 13.11
N ASN A 293 22.03 -10.78 13.45
CA ASN A 293 23.25 -10.10 13.86
C ASN A 293 24.21 -9.99 12.68
N VAL A 294 24.77 -8.81 12.49
CA VAL A 294 25.77 -8.54 11.44
C VAL A 294 27.05 -8.06 12.10
N CYS A 295 28.15 -8.76 11.78
CA CYS A 295 29.46 -8.32 12.22
C CYS A 295 29.96 -7.16 11.35
N THR A 296 30.23 -6.01 11.98
CA THR A 296 30.73 -4.81 11.28
C THR A 296 32.19 -4.92 10.83
N LYS A 297 32.92 -5.94 11.30
CA LYS A 297 34.34 -6.15 10.94
C LYS A 297 34.51 -7.04 9.71
N CYS A 298 33.72 -8.11 9.59
CA CYS A 298 33.83 -9.06 8.48
C CYS A 298 32.58 -9.17 7.61
N GLY A 299 31.50 -8.45 7.94
CA GLY A 299 30.24 -8.48 7.18
C GLY A 299 29.41 -9.76 7.35
N PHE A 300 29.84 -10.71 8.19
CA PHE A 300 29.15 -11.98 8.37
C PHE A 300 27.83 -11.79 9.14
N GLU A 301 26.76 -12.37 8.61
CA GLU A 301 25.40 -12.32 9.15
C GLU A 301 25.04 -13.66 9.82
N PHE A 302 24.47 -13.65 11.03
CA PHE A 302 24.12 -14.84 11.81
C PHE A 302 23.05 -14.60 12.87
#